data_AF-A0A2W7RF23-F1
#
_entry.id   AF-A0A2W7RF23-F1
#
_cell.length_a   1.000
_cell.length_b   1.000
_cell.length_c   1.000
_cell.angle_alpha   90.00
_cell.angle_beta   90.00
_cell.angle_gamma   90.00
#
_symmetry.space_group_name_H-M   'P 1'
#
loop_
_entity.id
_entity.type
_entity.pdbx_description
1 polymer ?
#
loop_
_entity_poly.entity_id
_entity_poly.type
_entity_poly.pdbx_seq_one_letter_code
_entity_poly.pdbx_strand_id
1 'polypeptide(L)'
;MKAREKLSQTEKQLSGILYERGVDSKGFAIIRSKGDQALFRLNTKTLKRKMGVPESRPVADFLPTISIKAKDLAAEMTGLNVQNKDLKGQSKVMY
;
A
#
# COMPACT_ATOMS: atom_id res chain seq x y z
N MET A 1 -4.93 17.88 -3.34
CA MET A 1 -4.70 16.99 -4.51
C MET A 1 -3.28 16.40 -4.52
N LYS A 2 -2.21 17.18 -4.30
CA LYS A 2 -0.81 16.72 -4.35
C LYS A 2 -0.45 15.42 -3.59
N ALA A 3 -0.93 15.23 -2.35
CA ALA A 3 -0.58 14.05 -1.56
C ALA A 3 -1.12 12.74 -2.16
N ARG A 4 -2.28 12.80 -2.83
CA ARG A 4 -2.91 11.62 -3.44
C ARG A 4 -2.20 11.19 -4.71
N GLU A 5 -1.81 12.16 -5.54
CA GLU A 5 -1.00 11.92 -6.74
C GLU A 5 0.35 11.31 -6.40
N LYS A 6 1.01 11.84 -5.35
CA LYS A 6 2.28 11.28 -4.86
C LYS A 6 2.12 9.83 -4.42
N LEU A 7 1.13 9.54 -3.57
CA LEU A 7 0.82 8.17 -3.17
C LEU A 7 0.58 7.25 -4.39
N SER A 8 -0.15 7.72 -5.41
CA SER A 8 -0.40 6.93 -6.61
C SER A 8 0.88 6.66 -7.41
N GLN A 9 1.80 7.62 -7.50
CA GLN A 9 3.10 7.41 -8.13
C GLN A 9 3.94 6.40 -7.35
N THR A 10 4.01 6.55 -6.03
CA THR A 10 4.73 5.64 -5.14
C THR A 10 4.17 4.22 -5.20
N GLU A 11 2.84 4.04 -5.14
CA GLU A 11 2.20 2.73 -5.28
C GLU A 11 2.50 2.12 -6.66
N LYS A 12 2.52 2.93 -7.73
CA LYS A 12 2.87 2.48 -9.07
C LYS A 12 4.32 2.00 -9.16
N GLN A 13 5.26 2.78 -8.63
CA GLN A 13 6.68 2.40 -8.57
C GLN A 13 6.88 1.12 -7.74
N LEU A 14 6.28 1.07 -6.55
CA LEU A 14 6.33 -0.12 -5.69
C LEU A 14 5.76 -1.35 -6.40
N SER A 15 4.62 -1.21 -7.09
CA SER A 15 4.02 -2.33 -7.83
C SER A 15 4.93 -2.85 -8.94
N GLY A 16 5.67 -1.98 -9.63
CA GLY A 16 6.65 -2.38 -10.65
C GLY A 16 7.81 -3.16 -10.03
N ILE A 17 8.40 -2.61 -8.97
CA ILE A 17 9.50 -3.24 -8.19
C ILE A 17 9.11 -4.62 -7.65
N LEU A 18 7.84 -4.76 -7.24
CA LEU A 18 7.31 -6.01 -6.71
C LEU A 18 7.00 -7.02 -7.82
N TYR A 19 6.47 -6.55 -8.95
CA TYR A 19 6.22 -7.38 -10.11
C TYR A 19 7.49 -8.02 -10.66
N GLU A 20 8.58 -7.24 -10.78
CA GLU A 20 9.90 -7.74 -11.14
C GLU A 20 10.43 -8.81 -10.17
N ARG A 21 9.95 -8.82 -8.92
CA ARG A 21 10.30 -9.81 -7.90
C ARG A 21 9.28 -10.95 -7.74
N GLY A 22 8.39 -11.12 -8.71
CA GLY A 22 7.43 -12.22 -8.77
C GLY A 22 6.18 -12.02 -7.92
N VAL A 23 5.86 -10.78 -7.55
CA VAL A 23 4.62 -10.44 -6.84
C VAL A 23 3.59 -9.94 -7.86
N ASP A 24 2.50 -10.70 -8.00
CA ASP A 24 1.40 -10.33 -8.89
C ASP A 24 0.49 -9.25 -8.27
N SER A 25 -0.52 -8.83 -9.04
CA SER A 25 -1.50 -7.83 -8.58
C SER A 25 -2.27 -8.25 -7.32
N LYS A 26 -2.50 -9.56 -7.14
CA LYS A 26 -3.12 -10.12 -5.92
C LYS A 26 -2.19 -10.00 -4.72
N GLY A 27 -0.92 -10.35 -4.88
CA GLY A 27 0.11 -10.21 -3.87
C GLY A 27 0.32 -8.75 -3.46
N PHE A 28 0.31 -7.84 -4.44
CA PHE A 28 0.34 -6.41 -4.18
C PHE A 28 -0.87 -5.93 -3.36
N ALA A 29 -2.08 -6.41 -3.71
CA ALA A 29 -3.28 -6.09 -2.94
C ALA A 29 -3.18 -6.58 -1.48
N ILE A 30 -2.57 -7.75 -1.25
CA ILE A 30 -2.31 -8.31 0.10
C ILE A 30 -1.30 -7.44 0.86
N ILE A 31 -0.17 -7.08 0.24
CA ILE A 31 0.84 -6.21 0.85
C ILE A 31 0.24 -4.86 1.24
N ARG A 32 -0.52 -4.24 0.34
CA ARG A 32 -1.23 -2.99 0.61
C ARG A 32 -2.21 -3.15 1.77
N SER A 33 -2.94 -4.26 1.84
CA SER A 33 -3.88 -4.51 2.95
C SER A 33 -3.19 -4.72 4.29
N LYS A 34 -2.01 -5.34 4.30
CA LYS A 34 -1.16 -5.45 5.48
C LYS A 34 -0.58 -4.10 5.90
N GLY A 35 -0.18 -3.26 4.94
CA GLY A 35 0.22 -1.88 5.21
C GLY A 35 -0.91 -1.08 5.87
N ASP A 36 -2.14 -1.22 5.37
CA ASP A 36 -3.33 -0.62 6.02
C ASP A 36 -3.53 -1.17 7.43
N GLN A 37 -3.34 -2.47 7.63
CA GLN A 37 -3.44 -3.10 8.94
C GLN A 37 -2.35 -2.62 9.91
N ALA A 38 -1.12 -2.41 9.45
CA ALA A 38 -0.03 -1.89 10.26
C ALA A 38 -0.28 -0.42 10.66
N LEU A 39 -0.72 0.40 9.71
CA LEU A 39 -0.94 1.84 9.91
C LEU A 39 -2.21 2.16 10.71
N PHE A 40 -3.31 1.45 10.44
CA PHE A 40 -4.63 1.76 10.98
C PHE A 40 -5.16 0.70 11.94
N ARG A 41 -4.41 -0.38 12.20
CA ARG A 41 -4.85 -1.58 12.94
C ARG A 41 -6.08 -2.24 12.32
N LEU A 42 -6.37 -1.92 11.05
CA LEU A 42 -7.54 -2.34 10.30
C LEU A 42 -7.13 -2.69 8.87
N ASN A 43 -7.54 -3.86 8.38
CA ASN A 43 -7.35 -4.21 6.97
C ASN A 43 -8.18 -3.31 6.05
N THR A 44 -7.81 -3.24 4.77
CA THR A 44 -8.45 -2.36 3.77
C THR A 44 -9.97 -2.52 3.71
N LYS A 45 -10.49 -3.75 3.77
CA LYS A 45 -11.94 -4.02 3.73
C LYS A 45 -12.65 -3.43 4.95
N THR A 46 -12.08 -3.62 6.14
CA THR A 46 -12.65 -3.10 7.38
C THR A 46 -12.55 -1.58 7.45
N LEU A 47 -11.44 -1.01 6.95
CA LEU A 47 -11.27 0.43 6.84
C LEU A 47 -12.34 1.04 5.91
N LYS A 48 -12.56 0.45 4.73
CA LYS A 48 -13.62 0.88 3.80
C LYS A 48 -15.00 0.83 4.44
N ARG A 49 -15.36 -0.28 5.07
CA ARG A 49 -16.64 -0.45 5.77
C ARG A 49 -16.83 0.57 6.88
N LYS A 50 -15.81 0.81 7.70
CA LYS A 50 -15.86 1.78 8.81
C LYS A 50 -16.04 3.22 8.32
N MET A 51 -15.50 3.54 7.15
CA MET A 51 -15.56 4.87 6.55
C MET A 51 -16.71 5.05 5.54
N GLY A 52 -17.56 4.04 5.32
CA GLY A 52 -18.64 4.10 4.34
C GLY A 52 -18.15 4.22 2.89
N VAL A 53 -16.92 3.75 2.60
CA VAL A 53 -16.30 3.87 1.28
C VAL A 53 -16.81 2.75 0.35
N PRO A 54 -17.33 3.07 -0.85
CA PRO A 54 -17.71 2.08 -1.85
C PRO A 54 -16.55 1.16 -2.22
N GLU A 55 -16.81 -0.13 -2.46
CA GLU A 55 -15.74 -1.07 -2.85
C GLU A 55 -15.04 -0.66 -4.15
N SER A 56 -15.76 -0.01 -5.06
CA SER A 56 -15.24 0.53 -6.32
C SER A 56 -14.25 1.69 -6.15
N ARG A 57 -14.24 2.35 -4.98
CA ARG A 57 -13.36 3.50 -4.72
C ARG A 57 -12.16 3.14 -3.84
N PRO A 58 -10.98 3.72 -4.09
CA PRO A 58 -9.85 3.65 -3.18
C PRO A 58 -10.17 4.28 -1.82
N VAL A 59 -9.77 3.62 -0.72
CA VAL A 59 -9.95 4.17 0.64
C VAL A 59 -9.15 5.46 0.84
N ALA A 60 -8.04 5.62 0.11
CA ALA A 60 -7.19 6.80 0.12
C ALA A 60 -7.90 8.08 -0.35
N ASP A 61 -9.02 7.98 -1.06
CA ASP A 61 -9.79 9.15 -1.51
C ASP A 61 -10.61 9.77 -0.36
N PHE A 62 -10.78 9.04 0.74
CA PHE A 62 -11.57 9.46 1.90
C PHE A 62 -10.71 9.64 3.15
N LEU A 63 -9.41 9.36 3.04
CA LEU A 63 -8.47 9.49 4.16
C LEU A 63 -8.01 10.95 4.33
N PRO A 64 -7.82 11.41 5.58
CA PRO A 64 -7.16 12.68 5.84
C PRO A 64 -5.77 12.73 5.18
N THR A 65 -5.31 13.92 4.81
CA THR A 65 -4.00 14.12 4.16
C THR A 65 -2.83 13.47 4.92
N ILE A 66 -2.87 13.51 6.26
CA ILE A 66 -1.86 12.86 7.11
C ILE A 66 -1.82 11.34 6.93
N SER A 67 -2.99 10.71 6.77
CA SER A 67 -3.11 9.27 6.54
C SER A 67 -2.67 8.89 5.13
N ILE A 68 -2.90 9.76 4.13
CA ILE A 68 -2.36 9.59 2.77
C ILE A 68 -0.82 9.63 2.81
N LYS A 69 -0.23 10.59 3.54
CA LYS A 69 1.23 10.67 3.70
C LYS A 69 1.82 9.48 4.45
N ALA A 70 1.14 8.99 5.48
CA ALA A 70 1.59 7.80 6.22
C ALA A 70 1.62 6.55 5.31
N LYS A 71 0.62 6.40 4.43
CA LYS A 71 0.62 5.35 3.40
C LYS A 71 1.75 5.50 2.39
N ASP A 72 2.00 6.72 1.94
CA ASP A 72 3.06 7.04 1.00
C ASP A 72 4.43 6.64 1.58
N LEU A 73 4.70 7.06 2.81
CA LEU A 73 5.90 6.67 3.54
C LEU A 73 6.03 5.16 3.72
N ALA A 74 4.95 4.47 4.09
CA ALA A 74 4.96 3.03 4.25
C ALA A 74 5.33 2.33 2.93
N ALA A 75 4.71 2.75 1.82
CA ALA A 75 4.97 2.20 0.49
C ALA A 75 6.43 2.46 0.05
N GLU A 76 6.97 3.65 0.27
CA GLU A 76 8.39 3.97 0.02
C GLU A 76 9.31 3.06 0.85
N MET A 77 9.06 2.94 2.16
CA MET A 77 9.85 2.10 3.07
C MET A 77 9.82 0.62 2.66
N THR A 78 8.69 0.14 2.15
CA THR A 78 8.59 -1.22 1.60
C THR A 78 9.40 -1.37 0.34
N GLY A 79 9.30 -0.43 -0.59
CA GLY A 79 10.11 -0.44 -1.81
C GLY A 79 11.60 -0.49 -1.50
N LEU A 80 12.05 0.37 -0.57
CA LEU A 80 13.43 0.41 -0.10
C LEU A 80 13.84 -0.89 0.59
N ASN A 81 13.00 -1.49 1.42
CA ASN A 81 13.32 -2.76 2.08
C ASN A 81 13.41 -3.91 1.08
N VAL A 82 12.50 -3.95 0.10
CA VAL A 82 12.49 -4.97 -0.94
C VAL A 82 13.73 -4.87 -1.84
N GLN A 83 14.15 -3.64 -2.14
CA GLN A 83 15.39 -3.38 -2.88
C GLN A 83 16.65 -3.68 -2.06
N ASN A 84 16.75 -3.19 -0.83
CA ASN A 84 17.96 -3.34 -0.01
C ASN A 84 18.18 -4.75 0.52
N LYS A 85 17.12 -5.49 0.83
CA LYS A 85 17.22 -6.83 1.44
C LYS A 85 17.06 -7.98 0.43
N ASP A 86 17.07 -7.68 -0.88
CA ASP A 86 16.77 -8.60 -2.00
C ASP A 86 15.60 -9.54 -1.69
N LEU A 87 14.51 -8.97 -1.13
CA LEU A 87 13.40 -9.76 -0.64
C LEU A 87 12.62 -10.29 -1.85
N LYS A 88 12.78 -11.58 -2.11
CA LYS A 88 12.07 -12.31 -3.17
C LYS A 88 10.83 -13.01 -2.61
N GLY A 89 9.72 -12.86 -3.32
CA GLY A 89 8.46 -13.53 -3.03
C GLY A 89 7.62 -12.88 -1.92
N GLN A 90 6.31 -13.10 -2.01
CA GLN A 90 5.28 -12.48 -1.18
C GLN A 90 5.47 -12.69 0.34
N SER A 91 6.11 -13.79 0.74
CA SER A 91 6.32 -14.11 2.16
C SER A 91 7.37 -13.24 2.84
N LYS A 92 8.31 -12.66 2.08
CA LYS A 92 9.41 -11.86 2.62
C LYS A 92 9.15 -10.35 2.59
N VAL A 93 8.16 -9.91 1.80
CA VAL A 93 7.80 -8.49 1.61
C VAL A 93 6.78 -7.99 2.67
N MET A 94 6.46 -8.79 3.67
CA MET A 94 5.47 -8.38 4.67
C MET A 94 6.03 -7.30 5.61
N TYR A 95 5.21 -6.28 5.85
CA TYR A 95 5.36 -5.28 6.93
C TYR A 95 5.37 -5.95 8.31
#